data_AF-A0A4W5PME2-F1
#
_entry.id   AF-A0A4W5PME2-F1
#
_cell.length_a   1.000
_cell.length_b   1.000
_cell.length_c   1.000
_cell.angle_alpha   90.00
_cell.angle_beta   90.00
_cell.angle_gamma   90.00
#
_symmetry.space_group_name_H-M   'P 1'
#
loop_
_entity.id
_entity.type
_entity.pdbx_description
1 polymer ?
#
loop_
_entity_poly.entity_id
_entity_poly.type
_entity_poly.pdbx_seq_one_letter_code
_entity_poly.pdbx_strand_id
1 'polypeptide(L)'
;MEKLSILLLLSAAIALGDANLIQLLGLEPLFETEVEQTTLVEEAAVQERTKESSCPSDWHTYGSRCFKFVSIQQSWADSEQNCLALGGNLASVHSLLEYQFMQALTKDTNGHLPDTWLGGFDAVKEGLWMWSDGSRFSYTNWNTGEPNNAGGGEDCLQMNAARSVTHCSSPT
;
A
#
# COMPACT_ATOMS: atom_id res chain seq x y z
N MET A 1 -41.14 43.82 23.11
CA MET A 1 -40.13 44.88 23.28
C MET A 1 -38.91 44.41 24.05
N GLU A 2 -39.05 43.53 25.04
CA GLU A 2 -37.93 43.06 25.89
C GLU A 2 -36.81 42.32 25.13
N LYS A 3 -37.13 41.54 24.09
CA LYS A 3 -36.13 40.78 23.32
C LYS A 3 -35.14 41.65 22.54
N LEU A 4 -35.53 42.87 22.12
CA LEU A 4 -34.65 43.77 21.38
C LEU A 4 -33.66 44.50 22.31
N SER A 5 -34.07 44.80 23.55
CA SER A 5 -33.19 45.45 24.54
C SER A 5 -32.06 44.54 25.00
N ILE A 6 -32.30 43.22 25.08
CA ILE A 6 -31.28 42.24 25.48
C ILE A 6 -30.19 42.10 24.41
N LEU A 7 -30.55 42.07 23.12
CA LEU A 7 -29.57 41.98 22.03
C LEU A 7 -28.63 43.20 21.96
N LEU A 8 -29.16 44.40 22.20
CA LEU A 8 -28.35 45.63 22.16
C LEU A 8 -27.31 45.66 23.27
N LEU A 9 -27.67 45.23 24.48
CA LEU A 9 -26.74 45.13 25.61
C LEU A 9 -25.65 44.07 25.38
N LEU A 10 -26.00 42.94 24.73
CA LEU A 10 -25.04 41.89 24.38
C LEU A 10 -23.95 42.40 23.42
N SER A 11 -24.35 43.17 22.40
CA SER A 11 -23.42 43.72 21.42
C SER A 11 -22.45 44.75 22.01
N ALA A 12 -22.92 45.56 22.97
CA ALA A 12 -22.09 46.55 23.67
C ALA A 12 -21.07 45.89 24.60
N ALA A 13 -21.44 44.81 25.29
CA ALA A 13 -20.53 44.08 26.18
C ALA A 13 -19.38 43.40 25.42
N ILE A 14 -19.68 42.80 24.26
CA ILE A 14 -18.68 42.17 23.37
C ILE A 14 -17.70 43.22 22.81
N ALA A 15 -18.19 44.41 22.45
CA ALA A 15 -17.36 45.49 21.91
C ALA A 15 -16.42 46.13 22.96
N LEU A 16 -16.75 46.03 24.25
CA LEU A 16 -15.96 46.59 25.35
C LEU A 16 -15.02 45.56 26.01
N GLY A 17 -15.12 44.27 25.65
CA GLY A 17 -14.27 43.22 26.19
C GLY A 17 -14.44 43.00 27.71
N ASP A 18 -15.62 43.31 28.25
CA ASP A 18 -15.90 43.23 29.69
C ASP A 18 -16.44 41.83 30.06
N ALA A 19 -15.54 40.93 30.44
CA ALA A 19 -15.84 39.52 30.75
C ALA A 19 -16.74 39.33 31.99
N ASN A 20 -16.91 40.36 32.82
CA ASN A 20 -17.63 40.25 34.10
C ASN A 20 -19.16 40.31 33.94
N LEU A 21 -19.66 40.88 32.84
CA LEU A 21 -21.09 40.98 32.57
C LEU A 21 -21.66 39.67 31.99
N ILE A 22 -20.83 38.87 31.33
CA ILE A 22 -21.19 37.56 30.76
C ILE A 22 -21.46 36.55 31.88
N GLN A 23 -20.69 36.61 32.98
CA GLN A 23 -20.86 35.74 34.15
C GLN A 23 -22.18 36.01 34.91
N LEU A 24 -22.66 37.26 34.95
CA LEU A 24 -23.83 37.67 35.74
C LEU A 24 -25.18 37.26 35.11
N LEU A 25 -25.18 36.92 33.82
CA LEU A 25 -26.38 36.52 33.07
C LEU A 25 -26.61 35.00 33.01
N GLY A 26 -25.72 34.20 33.61
CA GLY A 26 -25.90 32.74 33.74
C GLY A 26 -25.93 31.97 32.41
N LEU A 27 -25.38 32.54 31.34
CA LEU A 27 -25.19 31.85 30.08
C LEU A 27 -23.78 31.27 30.09
N GLU A 28 -23.62 30.07 30.62
CA GLU A 28 -22.42 29.27 30.37
C GLU A 28 -22.20 29.14 28.85
N PRO A 29 -20.95 29.14 28.37
CA PRO A 29 -20.71 29.00 26.95
C PRO A 29 -21.15 27.60 26.52
N LEU A 30 -22.26 27.51 25.78
CA LEU A 30 -22.68 26.31 25.02
C LEU A 30 -21.66 25.88 23.93
N PHE A 31 -20.43 26.38 24.01
CA PHE A 31 -19.38 26.21 23.02
C PHE A 31 -18.33 25.17 23.44
N GLU A 32 -18.31 24.74 24.71
CA GLU A 32 -17.33 23.75 25.19
C GLU A 32 -17.74 22.29 24.91
N THR A 33 -19.03 22.00 24.70
CA THR A 33 -19.50 20.61 24.49
C THR A 33 -19.33 20.11 23.06
N GLU A 34 -19.33 20.98 22.05
CA GLU A 34 -19.23 20.58 20.64
C GLU A 34 -17.77 20.27 20.23
N VAL A 35 -16.79 20.92 20.86
CA VAL A 35 -15.36 20.73 20.56
C VAL A 35 -14.86 19.40 21.11
N GLU A 36 -15.26 19.01 22.33
CA GLU A 36 -14.82 17.77 22.97
C GLU A 36 -15.48 16.52 22.35
N GLN A 37 -16.73 16.60 21.88
CA GLN A 37 -17.37 15.51 21.13
C GLN A 37 -16.76 15.33 19.74
N THR A 38 -16.31 16.40 19.09
CA THR A 38 -15.69 16.37 17.75
C THR A 38 -14.28 15.76 17.80
N THR A 39 -13.49 16.05 18.84
CA THR A 39 -12.14 15.46 18.99
C THR A 39 -12.18 13.96 19.30
N LEU A 40 -13.14 13.51 20.10
CA LEU A 40 -13.27 12.08 20.47
C LEU A 40 -13.70 11.19 19.29
N VAL A 41 -14.52 11.70 18.36
CA VAL A 41 -14.88 10.97 17.13
C VAL A 41 -13.74 10.97 16.11
N GLU A 42 -12.91 12.02 16.07
CA GLU A 42 -11.71 12.05 15.22
C GLU A 42 -10.64 11.07 15.72
N GLU A 43 -10.35 11.02 17.03
CA GLU A 43 -9.37 10.08 17.60
C GLU A 43 -9.81 8.61 17.46
N ALA A 44 -11.10 8.30 17.69
CA ALA A 44 -11.63 6.95 17.48
C ALA A 44 -11.61 6.54 15.98
N ALA A 45 -11.87 7.48 15.06
CA ALA A 45 -11.78 7.24 13.62
C ALA A 45 -10.33 7.18 13.09
N VAL A 46 -9.35 7.64 13.88
CA VAL A 46 -7.91 7.43 13.65
C VAL A 46 -7.48 6.06 14.19
N GLN A 47 -8.06 5.60 15.30
CA GLN A 47 -7.75 4.31 15.91
C GLN A 47 -8.28 3.10 15.11
N GLU A 48 -9.43 3.22 14.45
CA GLU A 48 -9.94 2.20 13.51
C GLU A 48 -9.15 2.17 12.18
N ARG A 49 -8.67 3.33 11.71
CA ARG A 49 -7.91 3.45 10.45
C ARG A 49 -6.48 2.93 10.54
N THR A 50 -5.93 2.84 11.75
CA THR A 50 -4.57 2.36 12.01
C THR A 50 -4.50 0.85 12.24
N LYS A 51 -5.65 0.18 12.40
CA LYS A 51 -5.72 -1.28 12.57
C LYS A 51 -5.85 -2.04 11.24
N GLU A 52 -6.25 -1.37 10.16
CA GLU A 52 -6.42 -1.99 8.83
C GLU A 52 -5.22 -1.80 7.88
N SER A 53 -4.18 -1.07 8.28
CA SER A 53 -3.03 -0.78 7.41
C SER A 53 -1.81 -1.68 7.65
N SER A 54 -1.97 -2.81 8.35
CA SER A 54 -0.87 -3.74 8.61
C SER A 54 -1.02 -4.99 7.75
N CYS A 55 0.09 -5.44 7.17
CA CYS A 55 0.10 -6.68 6.42
C CYS A 55 -0.21 -7.88 7.33
N PRO A 56 -0.76 -8.98 6.79
CA PRO A 56 -0.95 -10.20 7.57
C PRO A 56 0.36 -10.69 8.18
N SER A 57 0.27 -11.57 9.20
CA SER A 57 1.46 -12.18 9.80
C SER A 57 2.36 -12.82 8.74
N ASP A 58 3.66 -12.62 8.87
CA ASP A 58 4.70 -13.10 7.95
C ASP A 58 4.63 -12.51 6.52
N TRP A 59 4.03 -11.33 6.37
CA TRP A 59 4.11 -10.47 5.19
C TRP A 59 4.81 -9.16 5.52
N HIS A 60 5.41 -8.54 4.51
CA HIS A 60 6.22 -7.33 4.62
C HIS A 60 5.59 -6.20 3.83
N THR A 61 5.41 -5.05 4.48
CA THR A 61 4.82 -3.86 3.87
C THR A 61 5.83 -3.10 3.01
N TYR A 62 5.41 -2.71 1.81
CA TYR A 62 6.08 -1.68 1.02
C TYR A 62 5.03 -0.78 0.35
N GLY A 63 5.04 0.50 0.70
CA GLY A 63 3.95 1.42 0.33
C GLY A 63 2.61 0.96 0.92
N SER A 64 1.61 0.79 0.05
CA SER A 64 0.28 0.26 0.40
C SER A 64 0.11 -1.24 0.07
N ARG A 65 1.20 -1.95 -0.24
CA ARG A 65 1.18 -3.35 -0.67
C ARG A 65 1.89 -4.25 0.34
N CYS A 66 1.51 -5.52 0.34
CA CYS A 66 2.09 -6.56 1.18
C CYS A 66 2.80 -7.60 0.31
N PHE A 67 3.99 -8.01 0.74
CA PHE A 67 4.82 -8.97 0.01
C PHE A 67 5.22 -10.12 0.92
N LYS A 68 5.25 -11.33 0.38
CA LYS A 68 5.72 -12.53 1.07
C LYS A 68 6.61 -13.32 0.13
N PHE A 69 7.79 -13.69 0.60
CA PHE A 69 8.63 -14.64 -0.11
C PHE A 69 8.23 -16.08 0.25
N VAL A 70 8.02 -16.90 -0.77
CA VAL A 70 7.74 -18.34 -0.64
C VAL A 70 8.92 -19.09 -1.22
N SER A 71 9.71 -19.74 -0.37
CA SER A 71 10.96 -20.41 -0.75
C SER A 71 10.75 -21.83 -1.30
N ILE A 72 9.69 -22.07 -2.07
CA ILE A 72 9.35 -23.37 -2.66
C ILE A 72 9.70 -23.33 -4.15
N GLN A 73 10.56 -24.25 -4.58
CA GLN A 73 10.95 -24.42 -5.97
C GLN A 73 9.84 -25.11 -6.75
N GLN A 74 9.26 -24.40 -7.72
CA GLN A 74 8.15 -24.88 -8.54
C GLN A 74 8.04 -24.06 -9.84
N SER A 75 7.15 -24.48 -10.76
CA SER A 75 6.94 -23.76 -12.01
C SER A 75 6.34 -22.37 -11.76
N TRP A 76 6.38 -21.49 -12.77
CA TRP A 76 5.72 -20.18 -12.67
C TRP A 76 4.21 -20.33 -12.41
N ALA A 77 3.57 -21.27 -13.10
CA ALA A 77 2.14 -21.54 -12.96
C ALA A 77 1.79 -22.06 -11.56
N ASP A 78 2.57 -23.00 -11.02
CA ASP A 78 2.37 -23.51 -9.66
C ASP A 78 2.62 -22.41 -8.61
N SER A 79 3.58 -21.50 -8.88
CA SER A 79 3.85 -20.36 -8.02
C SER A 79 2.72 -19.35 -7.99
N GLU A 80 2.15 -19.01 -9.14
CA GLU A 80 0.96 -18.15 -9.19
C GLU A 80 -0.22 -18.79 -8.45
N GLN A 81 -0.46 -20.10 -8.63
CA GLN A 81 -1.52 -20.80 -7.88
C GLN A 81 -1.27 -20.79 -6.37
N ASN A 82 -0.02 -20.93 -5.94
CA ASN A 82 0.34 -20.83 -4.52
C ASN A 82 0.07 -19.42 -3.98
N CYS A 83 0.44 -18.37 -4.71
CA CYS A 83 0.17 -16.99 -4.32
C CYS A 83 -1.34 -16.69 -4.26
N LEU A 84 -2.12 -17.18 -5.22
CA LEU A 84 -3.58 -17.08 -5.22
C LEU A 84 -4.21 -17.75 -3.99
N ALA A 85 -3.71 -18.92 -3.60
CA ALA A 85 -4.16 -19.62 -2.39
C ALA A 85 -3.83 -18.85 -1.09
N LEU A 86 -2.80 -18.01 -1.11
CA LEU A 86 -2.43 -17.11 -0.01
C LEU A 86 -3.18 -15.77 -0.03
N GLY A 87 -4.06 -15.55 -1.01
CA GLY A 87 -4.83 -14.31 -1.16
C GLY A 87 -4.09 -13.19 -1.90
N GLY A 88 -3.08 -13.52 -2.71
CA GLY A 88 -2.34 -12.57 -3.54
C GLY A 88 -2.04 -13.11 -4.94
N ASN A 89 -1.02 -12.54 -5.59
CA ASN A 89 -0.51 -12.96 -6.90
C ASN A 89 1.02 -13.00 -6.83
N LEU A 90 1.69 -13.59 -7.83
CA LEU A 90 3.11 -13.32 -8.03
C LEU A 90 3.33 -11.81 -8.17
N ALA A 91 4.41 -11.32 -7.55
CA ALA A 91 4.60 -9.89 -7.39
C ALA A 91 4.86 -9.19 -8.73
N SER A 92 4.17 -8.07 -8.95
CA SER A 92 4.49 -7.08 -9.98
C SER A 92 5.44 -6.01 -9.45
N VAL A 93 6.26 -5.47 -10.36
CA VAL A 93 7.26 -4.44 -10.05
C VAL A 93 6.86 -3.12 -10.72
N HIS A 94 6.81 -2.04 -9.94
CA HIS A 94 6.43 -0.70 -10.42
C HIS A 94 7.51 0.35 -10.17
N SER A 95 8.59 0.03 -9.45
CA SER A 95 9.73 0.92 -9.28
C SER A 95 11.03 0.17 -8.98
N LEU A 96 12.16 0.84 -9.21
CA LEU A 96 13.48 0.29 -8.85
C LEU A 96 13.60 0.05 -7.33
N LEU A 97 13.03 0.93 -6.51
CA LEU A 97 13.08 0.79 -5.04
C LEU A 97 12.24 -0.41 -4.57
N GLU A 98 11.10 -0.66 -5.20
CA GLU A 98 10.28 -1.85 -4.93
C GLU A 98 11.01 -3.13 -5.35
N TYR A 99 11.66 -3.12 -6.51
CA TYR A 99 12.52 -4.23 -6.95
C TYR A 99 13.65 -4.52 -5.93
N GLN A 100 14.33 -3.48 -5.44
CA GLN A 100 15.38 -3.61 -4.42
C GLN A 100 14.83 -4.12 -3.08
N PHE A 101 13.65 -3.66 -2.67
CA PHE A 101 12.95 -4.17 -1.50
C PHE A 101 12.66 -5.67 -1.64
N MET A 102 12.16 -6.12 -2.80
CA MET A 102 11.89 -7.54 -3.05
C MET A 102 13.18 -8.37 -3.06
N GLN A 103 14.28 -7.88 -3.65
CA GLN A 103 15.58 -8.57 -3.56
C GLN A 103 16.05 -8.72 -2.11
N ALA A 104 15.89 -7.70 -1.29
CA ALA A 104 16.25 -7.75 0.12
C ALA A 104 15.39 -8.79 0.89
N LEU A 105 14.12 -8.92 0.51
CA LEU A 105 13.20 -9.90 1.09
C LEU A 105 13.57 -11.36 0.76
N THR A 106 14.15 -11.61 -0.43
CA THR A 106 14.54 -12.97 -0.87
C THR A 106 15.94 -13.37 -0.44
N LYS A 107 16.74 -12.44 0.08
CA LYS A 107 18.15 -12.67 0.41
C LYS A 107 18.28 -13.64 1.59
N ASP A 108 19.07 -14.69 1.41
CA ASP A 108 19.32 -15.67 2.47
C ASP A 108 20.33 -15.16 3.52
N THR A 109 20.56 -15.96 4.56
CA THR A 109 21.48 -15.62 5.65
C THR A 109 22.95 -15.51 5.22
N ASN A 110 23.32 -16.13 4.10
CA ASN A 110 24.66 -16.08 3.51
C ASN A 110 24.81 -14.90 2.54
N GLY A 111 23.72 -14.18 2.29
CA GLY A 111 23.63 -13.08 1.36
C GLY A 111 23.46 -13.48 -0.10
N HIS A 112 23.15 -14.74 -0.37
CA HIS A 112 22.78 -15.23 -1.69
C HIS A 112 21.36 -14.75 -2.05
N LEU A 113 21.19 -14.39 -3.33
CA LEU A 113 19.92 -13.98 -3.92
C LEU A 113 19.43 -15.12 -4.81
N PRO A 114 18.40 -15.89 -4.38
CA PRO A 114 17.88 -16.98 -5.19
C PRO A 114 17.09 -16.41 -6.38
N ASP A 115 17.16 -17.12 -7.50
CA ASP A 115 16.28 -16.91 -8.66
C ASP A 115 14.83 -16.97 -8.17
N THR A 116 14.07 -15.91 -8.42
CA THR A 116 12.72 -15.77 -7.86
C THR A 116 11.75 -15.33 -8.93
N TRP A 117 10.63 -16.05 -9.06
CA TRP A 117 9.56 -15.68 -9.97
C TRP A 117 8.95 -14.32 -9.63
N LEU A 118 8.65 -13.56 -10.69
CA LEU A 118 7.79 -12.39 -10.67
C LEU A 118 6.53 -12.69 -11.48
N GLY A 119 5.47 -11.89 -11.31
CA GLY A 119 4.19 -12.12 -12.00
C GLY A 119 4.20 -11.77 -13.48
N GLY A 120 5.35 -11.49 -14.07
CA GLY A 120 5.49 -11.01 -15.43
C GLY A 120 5.45 -12.18 -16.40
N PHE A 121 4.61 -12.09 -17.43
CA PHE A 121 4.51 -13.11 -18.47
C PHE A 121 4.09 -12.52 -19.82
N ASP A 122 4.46 -13.18 -20.92
CA ASP A 122 3.99 -12.90 -22.28
C ASP A 122 3.56 -14.16 -23.06
N ALA A 123 3.38 -15.30 -22.38
CA ALA A 123 2.95 -16.59 -22.95
C ALA A 123 1.66 -16.54 -23.81
N VAL A 124 0.83 -15.52 -23.63
CA VAL A 124 -0.39 -15.32 -24.44
C VAL A 124 -0.06 -14.76 -25.82
N LYS A 125 0.92 -13.86 -25.89
CA LYS A 125 1.36 -13.20 -27.11
C LYS A 125 2.78 -12.68 -26.91
N GLU A 126 3.70 -13.30 -27.60
CA GLU A 126 5.11 -12.91 -27.67
C GLU A 126 5.32 -11.40 -27.76
N GLY A 127 6.16 -10.86 -26.88
CA GLY A 127 6.51 -9.44 -26.82
C GLY A 127 5.45 -8.55 -26.18
N LEU A 128 4.29 -9.11 -25.78
CA LEU A 128 3.26 -8.42 -25.02
C LEU A 128 3.25 -8.89 -23.57
N TRP A 129 4.10 -8.24 -22.78
CA TRP A 129 4.24 -8.50 -21.35
C TRP A 129 3.08 -7.97 -20.52
N MET A 130 2.65 -8.78 -19.55
CA MET A 130 1.56 -8.51 -18.61
C MET A 130 1.95 -8.94 -17.20
N TRP A 131 1.33 -8.34 -16.18
CA TRP A 131 1.41 -8.82 -14.81
C TRP A 131 0.20 -9.70 -14.48
N SER A 132 0.41 -10.81 -13.75
CA SER A 132 -0.66 -11.73 -13.35
C SER A 132 -1.68 -11.09 -12.40
N ASP A 133 -1.28 -10.07 -11.65
CA ASP A 133 -2.15 -9.27 -10.78
C ASP A 133 -3.04 -8.26 -11.52
N GLY A 134 -2.92 -8.18 -12.86
CA GLY A 134 -3.69 -7.28 -13.72
C GLY A 134 -3.25 -5.81 -13.67
N SER A 135 -2.18 -5.49 -12.94
CA SER A 135 -1.62 -4.15 -12.92
C SER A 135 -0.97 -3.78 -14.27
N ARG A 136 -0.75 -2.47 -14.49
CA ARG A 136 -0.10 -1.99 -15.71
C ARG A 136 1.34 -2.51 -15.76
N PHE A 137 1.70 -3.14 -16.87
CA PHE A 137 3.08 -3.56 -17.11
C PHE A 137 3.98 -2.35 -17.39
N SER A 138 5.03 -2.20 -16.57
CA SER A 138 6.00 -1.10 -16.66
C SER A 138 7.41 -1.53 -16.24
N TYR A 139 7.73 -2.82 -16.38
CA TYR A 139 9.03 -3.35 -16.02
C TYR A 139 10.11 -2.93 -17.04
N THR A 140 11.23 -2.44 -16.54
CA THR A 140 12.35 -1.99 -17.38
C THR A 140 13.71 -2.54 -16.93
N ASN A 141 13.76 -3.34 -15.86
CA ASN A 141 15.00 -3.81 -15.26
C ASN A 141 15.45 -5.16 -15.82
N TRP A 142 15.50 -5.26 -17.15
CA TRP A 142 15.92 -6.46 -17.86
C TRP A 142 17.43 -6.66 -17.78
N ASN A 143 17.88 -7.92 -17.77
CA ASN A 143 19.27 -8.24 -18.03
C ASN A 143 19.67 -7.79 -19.43
N THR A 144 20.96 -7.53 -19.64
CA THR A 144 21.48 -7.06 -20.92
C THR A 144 21.10 -8.01 -22.05
N GLY A 145 20.34 -7.49 -23.01
CA GLY A 145 19.88 -8.26 -24.16
C GLY A 145 18.57 -9.03 -23.92
N GLU A 146 17.88 -8.83 -22.79
CA GLU A 146 16.53 -9.36 -22.55
C GLU A 146 15.44 -8.28 -22.69
N PRO A 147 14.18 -8.65 -22.96
CA PRO A 147 13.74 -9.98 -23.38
C PRO A 147 14.17 -10.27 -24.82
N ASN A 148 14.77 -11.43 -25.09
CA ASN A 148 15.16 -11.84 -26.46
C ASN A 148 14.46 -13.10 -26.97
N ASN A 149 13.72 -13.80 -26.09
CA ASN A 149 13.06 -15.06 -26.42
C ASN A 149 14.03 -16.07 -27.06
N ALA A 150 15.21 -16.23 -26.46
CA ALA A 150 16.27 -17.07 -26.98
C ALA A 150 15.84 -18.54 -26.98
N GLY A 151 15.71 -19.12 -28.17
CA GLY A 151 15.28 -20.52 -28.34
C GLY A 151 13.75 -20.71 -28.37
N GLY A 152 12.98 -19.64 -28.19
CA GLY A 152 11.52 -19.67 -28.12
C GLY A 152 11.02 -20.16 -26.74
N GLY A 153 9.91 -19.57 -26.26
CA GLY A 153 9.23 -19.99 -25.03
C GLY A 153 9.77 -19.37 -23.74
N GLU A 154 10.62 -18.34 -23.82
CA GLU A 154 10.99 -17.55 -22.64
C GLU A 154 9.86 -16.59 -22.29
N ASP A 155 8.83 -17.12 -21.63
CA ASP A 155 7.55 -16.44 -21.48
C ASP A 155 7.28 -15.90 -20.06
N CYS A 156 8.19 -16.13 -19.09
CA CYS A 156 7.98 -15.82 -17.68
C CYS A 156 9.18 -15.13 -17.02
N LEU A 157 8.89 -14.14 -16.18
CA LEU A 157 9.88 -13.20 -15.62
C LEU A 157 10.43 -13.65 -14.25
N GLN A 158 11.75 -13.55 -14.08
CA GLN A 158 12.44 -13.77 -12.82
C GLN A 158 13.27 -12.55 -12.40
N MET A 159 13.47 -12.41 -11.09
CA MET A 159 14.53 -11.58 -10.52
C MET A 159 15.69 -12.45 -10.01
N ASN A 160 16.86 -11.83 -9.85
CA ASN A 160 18.12 -12.45 -9.40
C ASN A 160 18.73 -13.51 -10.34
N ALA A 161 18.00 -13.92 -11.39
CA ALA A 161 18.45 -14.90 -12.35
C ALA A 161 19.46 -14.35 -13.36
N ALA A 162 20.32 -15.24 -13.86
CA ALA A 162 21.29 -14.92 -14.91
C ALA A 162 20.60 -14.43 -16.21
N ARG A 163 19.37 -14.88 -16.44
CA ARG A 163 18.42 -14.32 -17.41
C ARG A 163 17.21 -13.81 -16.68
N SER A 164 16.71 -12.63 -17.05
CA SER A 164 15.46 -12.11 -16.47
C SER A 164 14.23 -12.89 -16.95
N VAL A 165 14.36 -13.72 -17.99
CA VAL A 165 13.24 -14.42 -18.62
C VAL A 165 13.58 -15.89 -18.84
N THR A 166 12.58 -16.76 -18.71
CA THR A 166 12.71 -18.22 -18.87
C THR A 166 11.36 -18.85 -19.22
N HIS A 167 11.35 -20.16 -19.48
CA HIS A 167 10.13 -20.92 -19.70
C HIS A 167 9.29 -21.02 -18.43
N CYS A 168 7.99 -20.74 -18.53
CA CYS A 168 7.06 -20.82 -17.41
C CYS A 168 6.99 -22.21 -16.75
N SER A 169 7.34 -23.27 -17.47
CA SER A 169 7.36 -24.65 -16.98
C SER A 169 8.63 -25.03 -16.21
N SER A 170 9.67 -24.20 -16.22
CA SER A 170 10.92 -24.49 -15.52
C SER A 170 10.73 -24.36 -14.00
N PRO A 171 11.21 -25.30 -13.19
CA PRO A 171 11.34 -25.07 -11.75
C PRO A 171 12.52 -24.13 -11.47
N THR A 172 12.41 -23.29 -10.44
CA THR A 172 13.40 -22.25 -10.08
C THR A 172 14.09 -22.52 -8.77
#